data_AF-A0A1G3LZP8-F1
#
_entry.id   AF-A0A1G3LZP8-F1
#
_cell.length_a   1.000
_cell.length_b   1.000
_cell.length_c   1.000
_cell.angle_alpha   90.00
_cell.angle_beta   90.00
_cell.angle_gamma   90.00
#
_symmetry.space_group_name_H-M   'P 1'
#
loop_
_entity.id
_entity.type
_entity.pdbx_description
1 polymer ?
#
loop_
_entity_poly.entity_id
_entity_poly.type
_entity_poly.pdbx_seq_one_letter_code
_entity_poly.pdbx_strand_id
1 'polypeptide(L)'
;MSLHKYLSGEFYEIQPYRSDPPQDALAFTGSPRKHPYDDEKIILIVEPQGGDSAIYEFKVADLVGAQDLPSPVTEAGESYRIVRLWVRRGAVGIRYEPFEVESPLRFLNEPHALKEKVLGRHRG
;
A
#
# COMPACT_ATOMS: atom_id res chain seq x y z
N MET A 1 14.32 16.04 -7.15
CA MET A 1 15.28 15.22 -6.37
C MET A 1 15.25 13.80 -6.92
N SER A 2 16.39 13.12 -7.03
CA SER A 2 16.47 11.73 -7.48
C SER A 2 16.07 10.78 -6.35
N LEU A 3 15.30 9.74 -6.66
CA LEU A 3 14.84 8.73 -5.71
C LEU A 3 15.99 8.04 -4.95
N HIS A 4 17.16 7.89 -5.60
CA HIS A 4 18.36 7.36 -4.95
C HIS A 4 18.81 8.22 -3.75
N LYS A 5 18.64 9.54 -3.83
CA LYS A 5 18.98 10.49 -2.75
C LYS A 5 18.01 10.41 -1.58
N TYR A 6 16.79 9.92 -1.80
CA TYR A 6 15.77 9.77 -0.75
C TYR A 6 16.03 8.54 0.13
N LEU A 7 16.61 7.48 -0.43
CA LEU A 7 16.84 6.21 0.25
C LEU A 7 18.17 6.13 1.01
N SER A 8 19.04 7.13 0.88
CA SER A 8 20.44 7.08 1.32
C SER A 8 20.83 8.07 2.42
N GLY A 9 19.90 8.84 3.00
CA GLY A 9 20.23 9.90 3.97
C GLY A 9 19.54 9.74 5.32
N GLU A 10 20.22 10.16 6.40
CA GLU A 10 19.59 10.45 7.68
C GLU A 10 18.93 11.84 7.61
N PHE A 11 17.61 11.93 7.80
CA PHE A 11 16.84 13.15 7.52
C PHE A 11 16.26 13.75 8.81
N TYR A 12 16.83 14.88 9.23
CA TYR A 12 16.36 15.71 10.36
C TYR A 12 15.86 17.10 9.93
N GLU A 13 15.62 17.35 8.64
CA GLU A 13 15.13 18.67 8.18
C GLU A 13 13.68 18.61 7.69
N ILE A 14 12.85 19.51 8.24
CA ILE A 14 11.47 19.75 7.82
C ILE A 14 11.50 20.21 6.36
N GLN A 15 11.15 19.33 5.43
CA GLN A 15 11.11 19.68 4.01
C GLN A 15 9.83 20.49 3.69
N PRO A 16 9.95 21.59 2.92
CA PRO A 16 8.80 22.40 2.54
C PRO A 16 7.85 21.64 1.60
N TYR A 17 6.57 21.78 1.92
CA TYR A 17 5.41 21.22 1.22
C TYR A 17 5.28 21.77 -0.20
N ARG A 18 5.46 20.93 -1.24
CA ARG A 18 4.84 21.09 -2.59
C ARG A 18 5.18 19.95 -3.57
N SER A 19 4.13 19.27 -4.05
CA SER A 19 3.88 19.04 -5.48
C SER A 19 2.40 18.67 -5.61
N ASP A 20 1.67 19.31 -6.53
CA ASP A 20 0.33 18.87 -6.89
C ASP A 20 0.34 17.36 -7.18
N PRO A 21 -0.70 16.60 -6.81
CA PRO A 21 -0.76 15.18 -7.13
C PRO A 21 -0.56 15.01 -8.64
N PRO A 22 0.39 14.16 -9.09
CA PRO A 22 0.61 13.93 -10.51
C PRO A 22 -0.71 13.54 -11.19
N GLN A 23 -1.07 14.24 -12.27
CA GLN A 23 -2.40 14.11 -12.88
C GLN A 23 -2.72 12.67 -13.35
N ASP A 24 -1.69 11.88 -13.69
CA ASP A 24 -1.83 10.49 -14.13
C ASP A 24 -1.24 9.45 -13.15
N ALA A 25 -1.58 9.61 -11.87
CA ALA A 25 -1.16 8.68 -10.83
C ALA A 25 -2.26 8.38 -9.82
N LEU A 26 -2.11 7.24 -9.14
CA LEU A 26 -2.94 6.84 -8.02
C LEU A 26 -2.14 6.90 -6.73
N ALA A 27 -2.76 7.45 -5.68
CA ALA A 27 -2.13 7.61 -4.38
C ALA A 27 -2.39 6.39 -3.49
N PHE A 28 -1.34 5.86 -2.87
CA PHE A 28 -1.38 4.80 -1.88
C PHE A 28 -0.69 5.31 -0.60
N THR A 29 -1.31 5.11 0.55
CA THR A 29 -0.77 5.61 1.83
C THR A 29 -0.51 4.44 2.76
N GLY A 30 0.68 4.37 3.35
CA GLY A 30 1.06 3.31 4.27
C GLY A 30 2.52 3.40 4.69
N SER A 31 3.00 2.36 5.37
CA SER A 31 4.37 2.23 5.85
C SER A 31 5.24 1.58 4.76
N PRO A 32 6.24 2.29 4.20
CA PRO A 32 7.07 1.76 3.14
C PRO A 32 8.17 0.84 3.70
N ARG A 33 8.47 -0.24 3.00
CA ARG A 33 9.55 -1.18 3.28
C ARG A 33 10.30 -1.50 2.00
N LYS A 34 11.62 -1.68 2.09
CA LYS A 34 12.41 -2.25 0.98
C LYS A 34 11.98 -3.70 0.77
N HIS A 35 11.86 -4.13 -0.48
CA HIS A 35 11.62 -5.54 -0.74
C HIS A 35 12.89 -6.34 -0.35
N PRO A 36 12.75 -7.51 0.32
CA PRO A 36 13.89 -8.22 0.93
C PRO A 36 14.91 -8.78 -0.07
N TYR A 37 14.51 -8.99 -1.33
CA TYR A 37 15.33 -9.66 -2.35
C TYR A 37 15.40 -8.92 -3.70
N ASP A 38 14.76 -7.76 -3.83
CA ASP A 38 14.62 -7.05 -5.10
C ASP A 38 14.64 -5.54 -4.85
N ASP A 39 15.79 -4.92 -5.05
CA ASP A 39 15.99 -3.49 -4.78
C ASP A 39 15.22 -2.59 -5.77
N GLU A 40 14.66 -3.14 -6.85
CA GLU A 40 13.81 -2.42 -7.80
C GLU A 40 12.34 -2.40 -7.39
N LYS A 41 12.01 -2.92 -6.19
CA LYS A 41 10.66 -3.01 -5.68
C LYS A 41 10.51 -2.39 -4.30
N ILE A 42 9.31 -1.88 -4.06
CA ILE A 42 8.88 -1.36 -2.76
C ILE A 42 7.67 -2.14 -2.27
N ILE A 43 7.65 -2.43 -0.97
CA ILE A 43 6.49 -2.96 -0.27
C ILE A 43 5.85 -1.81 0.50
N LEU A 44 4.53 -1.67 0.41
CA LEU A 44 3.76 -0.71 1.17
C LEU A 44 2.76 -1.45 2.05
N ILE A 45 2.94 -1.33 3.37
CA ILE A 45 2.03 -1.91 4.36
C ILE A 45 0.97 -0.86 4.69
N VAL A 46 -0.27 -1.12 4.32
CA VAL A 46 -1.39 -0.23 4.57
C VAL A 46 -2.10 -0.71 5.82
N GLU A 47 -1.89 0.05 6.91
CA GLU A 47 -2.57 -0.23 8.17
C GLU A 47 -4.03 0.23 8.10
N PRO A 48 -4.95 -0.54 8.67
CA PRO A 48 -6.35 -0.15 8.67
C PRO A 48 -6.64 1.02 9.60
N GLN A 49 -7.46 1.95 9.12
CA GLN A 49 -8.19 2.88 9.99
C GLN A 49 -9.59 2.35 10.35
N GLY A 50 -9.92 1.09 9.99
CA GLY A 50 -11.23 0.47 10.25
C GLY A 50 -11.62 -0.72 9.35
N GLY A 51 -10.66 -1.56 8.91
CA GLY A 51 -10.91 -2.66 7.96
C GLY A 51 -9.68 -3.55 7.70
N ASP A 52 -9.62 -4.24 6.56
CA ASP A 52 -8.53 -5.19 6.27
C ASP A 52 -7.19 -4.51 5.99
N SER A 53 -6.13 -5.00 6.63
CA SER A 53 -4.75 -4.60 6.33
C SER A 53 -4.38 -5.09 4.94
N ALA A 54 -3.70 -4.26 4.15
CA ALA A 54 -3.27 -4.63 2.80
C ALA A 54 -1.75 -4.43 2.66
N ILE A 55 -1.11 -5.39 2.00
CA ILE A 55 0.29 -5.26 1.60
C ILE A 55 0.27 -5.10 0.08
N TYR A 56 0.85 -4.00 -0.40
CA TYR A 56 1.06 -3.76 -1.82
C TYR A 56 2.55 -3.87 -2.16
N GLU A 57 2.84 -4.37 -3.36
CA GLU A 57 4.16 -4.31 -3.97
C GLU A 57 4.08 -3.55 -5.29
N PHE A 58 5.04 -2.64 -5.50
CA PHE A 58 5.18 -1.86 -6.73
C PHE A 58 6.62 -1.86 -7.20
N LYS A 59 6.81 -1.72 -8.52
CA LYS A 59 8.13 -1.39 -9.07
C LYS A 59 8.48 0.04 -8.73
N VAL A 60 9.73 0.25 -8.31
CA VAL A 60 10.28 1.56 -8.01
C VAL A 60 10.23 2.50 -9.22
N ALA A 61 10.48 1.97 -10.43
CA ALA A 61 10.42 2.74 -11.68
C ALA A 61 9.02 3.30 -12.01
N ASP A 62 7.96 2.75 -11.39
CA ASP A 62 6.58 3.19 -11.59
C ASP A 62 6.11 4.23 -10.55
N LEU A 63 6.96 4.55 -9.56
CA LEU A 63 6.68 5.60 -8.58
C LEU A 63 7.00 6.97 -9.19
N VAL A 64 5.97 7.81 -9.31
CA VAL A 64 6.10 9.18 -9.86
C VAL A 64 6.24 10.24 -8.77
N GLY A 65 6.00 9.86 -7.51
CA GLY A 65 6.17 10.74 -6.36
C GLY A 65 6.06 9.99 -5.05
N ALA A 66 6.64 10.57 -4.00
CA ALA A 66 6.51 10.13 -2.62
C ALA A 66 6.45 11.35 -1.70
N GLN A 67 5.63 11.27 -0.66
CA GLN A 67 5.51 12.28 0.38
C GLN A 67 5.52 11.62 1.74
N ASP A 68 6.41 12.08 2.62
CA ASP A 68 6.34 11.74 4.04
C ASP A 68 5.12 12.39 4.68
N LEU A 69 4.34 11.59 5.40
CA LEU A 69 3.24 12.05 6.24
C LEU A 69 3.70 12.12 7.70
N PRO A 70 3.03 12.90 8.56
CA PRO A 70 3.31 12.91 9.98
C PRO A 70 3.26 11.49 10.54
N SER A 71 4.41 10.99 11.02
CA SER A 71 4.52 9.67 11.62
C SER A 71 3.73 9.65 12.93
N PRO A 72 2.69 8.82 13.07
CA PRO A 72 2.07 8.60 14.37
C PRO A 72 3.12 8.00 15.32
N VAL A 73 3.16 8.52 16.54
CA VAL A 73 3.96 7.99 17.63
C VAL A 73 3.06 7.13 18.51
N THR A 74 3.49 5.89 18.76
CA THR A 74 2.81 5.01 19.71
C THR A 74 3.06 5.48 21.14
N GLU A 75 2.23 5.03 22.08
CA GLU A 75 2.41 5.31 23.52
C GLU A 75 3.76 4.79 24.06
N ALA A 76 4.37 3.81 23.38
CA ALA A 76 5.70 3.29 23.69
C ALA A 76 6.85 4.16 23.14
N GLY A 77 6.54 5.27 22.46
CA GLY A 77 7.53 6.16 21.84
C GLY A 77 8.06 5.66 20.50
N GLU A 78 7.45 4.63 19.91
CA GLU A 78 7.85 4.13 18.60
C GLU A 78 7.18 4.97 17.51
N SER A 79 7.98 5.54 16.60
CA SER A 79 7.46 6.21 15.40
C SER A 79 7.58 5.27 14.21
N TYR A 80 6.47 5.00 13.52
CA TYR A 80 6.52 4.35 12.22
C TYR A 80 6.30 5.37 11.11
N ARG A 81 7.17 5.32 10.09
CA ARG A 81 7.13 6.24 8.95
C ARG A 81 5.94 5.90 8.08
N ILE A 82 5.03 6.86 7.90
CA ILE A 82 3.95 6.77 6.92
C ILE A 82 4.32 7.62 5.71
N VAL A 83 4.11 7.07 4.51
CA VAL A 83 4.27 7.80 3.26
C VAL A 83 3.01 7.72 2.42
N ARG A 84 2.81 8.74 1.58
CA ARG A 84 1.93 8.69 0.42
C ARG A 84 2.79 8.50 -0.82
N LEU A 85 2.60 7.38 -1.51
CA LEU A 85 3.20 7.09 -2.81
C LEU A 85 2.21 7.43 -3.92
N TRP A 86 2.68 8.07 -4.99
CA TRP A 86 1.95 8.18 -6.24
C TRP A 86 2.53 7.20 -7.25
N VAL A 87 1.72 6.24 -7.68
CA VAL A 87 2.08 5.21 -8.64
C VAL A 87 1.46 5.56 -9.99
N ARG A 88 2.23 5.49 -11.06
CA ARG A 88 1.78 5.75 -12.44
C ARG A 88 0.53 4.92 -12.78
N ARG A 89 -0.48 5.54 -13.40
CA ARG A 89 -1.66 4.80 -13.87
C ARG A 89 -1.26 3.72 -14.89
N GLY A 90 -1.89 2.55 -14.77
CA GLY A 90 -1.60 1.39 -15.63
C GLY A 90 -0.28 0.68 -15.31
N ALA A 91 0.43 1.06 -14.25
CA ALA A 91 1.50 0.25 -13.69
C ALA A 91 0.94 -1.03 -13.05
N VAL A 92 1.79 -2.07 -13.00
CA VAL A 92 1.44 -3.34 -12.35
C VAL A 92 1.75 -3.23 -10.86
N GLY A 93 0.76 -3.51 -10.03
CA GLY A 93 0.92 -3.69 -8.59
C GLY A 93 0.49 -5.10 -8.17
N ILE A 94 1.11 -5.61 -7.11
CA ILE A 94 0.73 -6.87 -6.47
C ILE A 94 0.06 -6.54 -5.15
N ARG A 95 -1.07 -7.18 -4.85
CA ARG A 95 -1.72 -7.14 -3.54
C ARG A 95 -1.58 -8.52 -2.90
N TYR A 96 -1.04 -8.58 -1.70
CA TYR A 96 -1.01 -9.83 -0.94
C TYR A 96 -2.32 -10.00 -0.21
N GLU A 97 -2.97 -11.15 -0.45
CA GLU A 97 -4.22 -11.53 0.20
C GLU A 97 -4.01 -12.86 0.92
N PRO A 98 -4.15 -12.91 2.26
CA PRO A 98 -4.09 -14.16 3.01
C PRO A 98 -5.22 -15.12 2.60
N PHE A 99 -4.90 -16.42 2.57
CA PHE A 99 -5.85 -17.48 2.27
C PHE A 99 -5.57 -18.75 3.09
N GLU A 100 -6.63 -19.53 3.31
CA GLU A 100 -6.57 -20.89 3.83
C GLU A 100 -6.21 -21.86 2.70
N VAL A 101 -5.22 -22.71 2.96
CA VAL A 101 -4.69 -23.68 2.00
C VAL A 101 -5.64 -24.87 1.92
N GLU A 102 -6.70 -24.71 1.14
CA GLU A 102 -7.73 -25.72 0.85
C GLU A 102 -7.86 -25.93 -0.68
N SER A 103 -8.65 -26.92 -1.11
CA SER A 103 -9.01 -27.13 -2.51
C SER A 103 -10.54 -27.04 -2.67
N PRO A 104 -11.10 -25.91 -3.15
CA PRO A 104 -10.41 -24.73 -3.67
C PRO A 104 -9.80 -23.84 -2.57
N LEU A 105 -8.86 -22.96 -2.95
CA LEU A 105 -8.31 -21.95 -2.03
C LEU A 105 -9.43 -21.09 -1.45
N ARG A 106 -9.32 -20.73 -0.17
CA ARG A 106 -10.34 -19.95 0.53
C ARG A 106 -9.73 -18.67 1.11
N PHE A 107 -10.13 -17.51 0.60
CA PHE A 107 -9.57 -16.23 1.03
C PHE A 107 -10.29 -15.67 2.26
N LEU A 108 -9.56 -15.04 3.18
CA LEU A 108 -10.13 -14.57 4.46
C LEU A 108 -11.13 -13.42 4.29
N ASN A 109 -10.95 -12.61 3.25
CA ASN A 109 -11.73 -11.40 3.05
C ASN A 109 -12.87 -11.59 2.04
N GLU A 110 -13.29 -12.82 1.71
CA GLU A 110 -14.44 -13.07 0.82
C GLU A 110 -15.76 -12.57 1.44
N PRO A 111 -16.28 -11.39 1.06
CA PRO A 111 -17.56 -10.93 1.55
C PRO A 111 -18.58 -11.37 0.48
N HIS A 112 -19.37 -12.39 0.77
CA HIS A 112 -20.60 -12.71 0.05
C HIS A 112 -20.53 -13.47 -1.31
N ALA A 113 -19.77 -14.57 -1.44
CA ALA A 113 -20.26 -15.67 -2.29
C ALA A 113 -21.60 -16.26 -1.76
N LEU A 114 -22.01 -15.88 -0.55
CA LEU A 114 -23.30 -16.20 0.05
C LEU A 114 -24.48 -15.35 -0.46
N LYS A 115 -24.27 -14.15 -1.05
CA LYS A 115 -25.40 -13.34 -1.55
C LYS A 115 -26.00 -13.88 -2.83
N GLU A 116 -25.22 -14.48 -3.74
CA GLU A 116 -25.77 -15.09 -4.96
C GLU A 116 -26.57 -16.38 -4.68
N LYS A 117 -26.17 -17.17 -3.67
CA LYS A 117 -26.94 -18.37 -3.27
C LYS A 117 -28.22 -18.05 -2.49
N VAL A 118 -28.26 -16.95 -1.76
CA VAL A 118 -29.44 -16.56 -0.96
C VAL A 118 -30.46 -15.75 -1.79
N LEU A 119 -30.03 -14.94 -2.76
CA LEU A 119 -30.95 -14.18 -3.63
C LEU A 119 -31.43 -14.94 -4.89
N GLY A 120 -30.80 -16.05 -5.26
CA GLY A 120 -31.12 -16.82 -6.47
C GLY A 120 -32.26 -17.84 -6.36
N ARG A 121 -32.91 -18.00 -5.19
CA ARG A 121 -33.97 -19.02 -4.98
C ARG A 121 -35.40 -18.49 -4.87
N HIS A 122 -35.68 -17.32 -5.45
CA HIS A 122 -37.05 -16.85 -5.64
C HIS A 122 -37.29 -16.29 -7.04
N ARG A 123 -37.33 -17.16 -8.05
CA ARG A 123 -38.13 -16.95 -9.27
C ARG A 123 -38.58 -18.28 -9.85
N GLY A 124 -39.90 -18.48 -9.86
CA GLY A 124 -40.66 -19.33 -10.80
C GLY A 124 -40.60 -20.82 -10.53
#